data_AF-A0A7L1GHE3-F1
#
_entry.id   AF-A0A7L1GHE3-F1
#
_cell.length_a   1.000
_cell.length_b   1.000
_cell.length_c   1.000
_cell.angle_alpha   90.00
_cell.angle_beta   90.00
_cell.angle_gamma   90.00
#
_symmetry.space_group_name_H-M   'P 1'
#
loop_
_entity.id
_entity.type
_entity.pdbx_description
1 polymer ?
#
loop_
_entity_poly.entity_id
_entity_poly.type
_entity_poly.pdbx_seq_one_letter_code
_entity_poly.pdbx_strand_id
1 'polypeptide(L)' 'MRILYLLFPLLLLLVQGAAGSSLAPGSKAECERQKGYCGFLKCSFPFIVNGKCSRFFFCCKK' A
#
# COMPACT_ATOMS: atom_id res chain seq x y z
N MET A 1 -24.80 -7.01 -31.50
CA MET A 1 -23.80 -5.92 -31.47
C MET A 1 -24.08 -4.98 -30.30
N ARG A 2 -23.61 -5.29 -29.08
CA ARG A 2 -23.66 -4.39 -27.89
C ARG A 2 -22.91 -4.94 -26.65
N ILE A 3 -22.38 -6.15 -26.71
CA ILE A 3 -21.67 -6.81 -25.58
C ILE A 3 -20.24 -6.25 -25.38
N LEU A 4 -19.59 -5.74 -26.44
CA LEU A 4 -18.22 -5.21 -26.35
C LEU A 4 -18.09 -4.02 -25.38
N TYR A 5 -19.15 -3.23 -25.20
CA TYR A 5 -19.13 -2.05 -24.31
C TYR A 5 -19.25 -2.40 -22.82
N LEU A 6 -19.64 -3.64 -22.47
CA LEU A 6 -19.72 -4.09 -21.07
C LEU A 6 -18.39 -4.62 -20.54
N LEU A 7 -17.48 -5.07 -21.41
CA LEU A 7 -16.14 -5.53 -20.98
C LEU A 7 -15.26 -4.39 -20.49
N PHE A 8 -15.36 -3.22 -21.11
CA PHE A 8 -14.54 -2.06 -20.79
C PHE A 8 -14.68 -1.54 -19.34
N PRO A 9 -15.91 -1.35 -18.79
CA PRO A 9 -16.05 -0.92 -17.39
C PRO A 9 -15.57 -1.98 -16.39
N LEU A 10 -15.70 -3.27 -16.71
CA LEU A 10 -15.23 -4.36 -15.85
C LEU A 10 -13.70 -4.36 -15.70
N LEU A 11 -12.98 -4.09 -16.79
CA LEU A 11 -11.52 -3.94 -16.77
C LEU A 11 -11.07 -2.70 -15.98
N LEU A 12 -11.77 -1.58 -16.09
CA LEU A 12 -11.46 -0.37 -15.33
C LEU A 12 -11.68 -0.56 -13.81
N LEU A 13 -12.74 -1.26 -13.42
CA LEU A 13 -13.03 -1.59 -12.02
C LEU A 13 -11.95 -2.49 -11.40
N LEU A 14 -11.42 -3.45 -12.17
CA LEU A 14 -10.32 -4.32 -11.73
C LEU A 14 -9.02 -3.53 -11.51
N VAL A 15 -8.74 -2.53 -12.35
CA VAL A 15 -7.57 -1.64 -12.19
C VAL A 15 -7.70 -0.73 -10.96
N GLN A 16 -8.91 -0.25 -10.64
CA GLN A 16 -9.14 0.54 -9.42
C GLN A 16 -9.11 -0.32 -8.15
N GLY A 17 -9.54 -1.59 -8.23
CA GLY A 17 -9.43 -2.55 -7.12
C GLY A 17 -8.00 -2.87 -6.70
N ALA A 18 -7.03 -2.80 -7.63
CA ALA A 18 -5.61 -2.99 -7.33
C ALA A 18 -4.97 -1.76 -6.65
N ALA A 19 -5.49 -0.56 -6.90
CA ALA A 19 -4.98 0.69 -6.34
C ALA A 19 -5.56 1.01 -4.94
N GLY A 20 -6.62 0.32 -4.51
CA GLY A 20 -7.31 0.55 -3.23
C GLY A 20 -6.84 -0.30 -2.05
N SER A 21 -5.83 -1.16 -2.21
CA SER A 21 -5.61 -2.25 -1.23
C SER A 21 -4.70 -1.92 -0.03
N SER A 22 -4.19 -0.69 0.15
CA SER A 22 -3.50 -0.36 1.40
C SER A 22 -3.39 1.16 1.61
N LEU A 23 -4.23 1.71 2.48
CA LEU A 23 -4.04 3.03 3.11
C LEU A 23 -2.74 3.09 3.95
N ALA A 24 -2.06 1.97 4.12
CA ALA A 24 -0.72 1.91 4.66
C ALA A 24 0.31 2.07 3.52
N PRO A 25 1.37 2.91 3.67
CA PRO A 25 2.48 3.00 2.72
C PRO A 25 2.93 1.60 2.35
N GLY A 26 2.68 1.23 1.08
CA GLY A 26 3.00 -0.09 0.53
C GLY A 26 4.41 -0.16 -0.04
N SER A 27 5.17 0.94 0.04
CA SER A 27 6.55 1.01 -0.46
C SER A 27 7.47 1.67 0.56
N LYS A 28 8.74 1.22 0.57
CA LYS A 28 9.82 1.82 1.35
C LYS A 28 9.97 3.32 1.07
N ALA A 29 9.86 3.74 -0.20
CA ALA A 29 10.00 5.13 -0.61
C ALA A 29 8.93 6.04 0.02
N GLU A 30 7.69 5.56 0.11
CA GLU A 30 6.59 6.30 0.75
C GLU A 30 6.85 6.48 2.26
N CYS A 31 7.32 5.42 2.93
CA CYS A 31 7.68 5.45 4.34
C CYS A 31 8.79 6.47 4.63
N GLU A 32 9.85 6.45 3.81
CA GLU A 32 10.99 7.37 3.93
C GLU A 32 10.57 8.82 3.63
N ARG A 33 9.70 9.06 2.63
CA ARG A 33 9.12 10.39 2.36
C ARG A 33 8.34 10.94 3.56
N GLN A 34 7.67 10.07 4.31
CA GLN A 34 6.96 10.43 5.53
C GLN A 34 7.87 10.57 6.77
N LYS A 35 9.20 10.57 6.59
CA LYS A 35 10.21 10.59 7.66
C LYS A 35 10.09 9.39 8.62
N GLY A 36 9.55 8.27 8.13
CA GLY A 36 9.57 6.98 8.80
C GLY A 36 10.75 6.13 8.34
N TYR A 37 10.89 4.94 8.94
CA TYR A 37 11.88 3.94 8.55
C TYR A 37 11.24 2.55 8.47
N CYS A 38 11.89 1.60 7.81
CA CYS A 38 11.40 0.23 7.73
C CYS A 38 11.97 -0.63 8.87
N GLY A 39 11.13 -1.04 9.83
CA GLY A 39 11.49 -1.95 10.92
C GLY A 39 11.16 -3.40 10.62
N PHE A 40 12.00 -4.33 11.05
CA PHE A 40 11.80 -5.78 10.86
C PHE A 40 10.85 -6.36 11.92
N LEU A 41 9.75 -6.98 11.48
CA LEU A 41 8.67 -7.60 12.27
C LEU A 41 7.92 -6.68 13.25
N LYS A 42 8.59 -5.72 13.87
CA LYS A 42 8.03 -4.76 14.82
C LYS A 42 8.77 -3.42 14.73
N CYS A 43 8.12 -2.37 15.21
CA CYS A 43 8.74 -1.07 15.42
C CYS A 43 9.35 -0.99 16.82
N SER A 44 10.47 -0.29 16.94
CA SER A 44 11.05 0.01 18.25
C SER A 44 10.22 1.10 18.91
N PHE A 45 9.95 1.00 20.21
CA PHE A 45 9.35 2.11 20.95
C PHE A 45 10.26 3.35 20.87
N PRO A 46 9.76 4.58 20.59
CA PRO A 46 8.36 5.03 20.59
C PRO A 46 7.66 5.03 19.21
N PHE A 47 8.19 4.33 18.22
CA PHE A 47 7.65 4.33 16.86
C PHE A 47 6.49 3.32 16.72
N ILE A 48 5.44 3.72 16.01
CA ILE A 48 4.22 2.96 15.74
C ILE A 48 4.25 2.43 14.31
N VAL A 49 3.64 1.28 14.09
CA VAL A 49 3.46 0.71 12.74
C VAL A 49 2.48 1.59 11.97
N ASN A 50 2.99 2.28 10.95
CA ASN A 50 2.25 3.13 10.03
C ASN A 50 2.30 2.58 8.60
N GLY A 51 2.36 1.26 8.42
CA GLY A 51 2.25 0.57 7.13
C GLY A 51 3.28 -0.54 6.88
N LYS A 52 3.48 -0.94 5.63
CA LYS A 52 4.34 -2.08 5.25
C LYS A 52 5.34 -1.71 4.16
N CYS A 53 6.62 -1.84 4.46
CA CYS A 53 7.67 -1.70 3.44
C CYS A 53 7.86 -2.98 2.61
N SER A 54 7.65 -4.16 3.20
CA SER A 54 7.82 -5.47 2.57
C SER A 54 7.05 -6.54 3.35
N ARG A 55 7.22 -7.83 3.00
CA ARG A 55 6.53 -8.97 3.64
C ARG A 55 6.77 -9.05 5.16
N PHE A 56 8.00 -8.74 5.60
CA PHE A 56 8.42 -8.79 7.00
C PHE A 56 8.87 -7.43 7.55
N PHE A 57 8.75 -6.37 6.77
CA PHE A 57 9.18 -5.03 7.16
C PHE A 57 7.98 -4.08 7.23
N PHE A 58 7.85 -3.39 8.35
CA PHE A 58 6.80 -2.43 8.63
C PHE A 58 7.34 -1.02 8.55
N CYS A 59 6.54 -0.09 8.05
CA CYS A 59 6.86 1.32 8.14
C CYS A 59 6.65 1.78 9.59
N CYS A 60 7.70 2.29 10.21
CA CYS A 60 7.75 2.74 11.59
C CYS A 60 7.87 4.26 11.61
N LYS A 61 6.92 4.92 12.28
CA LYS A 61 6.83 6.37 12.39
C LYS A 61 6.45 6.76 13.81
N LYS A 62 6.98 7.89 14.30
CA LYS A 62 6.65 8.41 15.62
C LYS A 62 5.25 9.03 15.62
#